data_AF-A0A519H6P1-F1
#
_entry.id   AF-A0A519H6P1-F1
#
_cell.length_a   1.000
_cell.length_b   1.000
_cell.length_c   1.000
_cell.angle_alpha   90.00
_cell.angle_beta   90.00
_cell.angle_gamma   90.00
#
_symmetry.space_group_name_H-M   'P 1'
#
loop_
_entity.id
_entity.type
_entity.pdbx_description
1 polymer ?
#
loop_
_entity_poly.entity_id
_entity_poly.type
_entity_poly.pdbx_seq_one_letter_code
_entity_poly.pdbx_strand_id
1 'polypeptide(L)'
;MVTSIPLGSITLPGHRAPAAGFEAPFEMLGACHERVERMLALLARLQQHVLARGWDESVASAARDVMRYFDLAAPLHHEDEERHVFPPLLAGDDAVLRRVVQ
;
A
#
# COMPACT_ATOMS: atom_id res chain seq x y z
N MET A 1 28.82 -32.84 17.80
CA MET A 1 27.79 -33.04 16.76
C MET A 1 26.67 -32.05 17.03
N VAL A 2 26.73 -30.90 16.35
CA VAL A 2 25.82 -29.76 16.56
C VAL A 2 24.85 -29.71 15.40
N THR A 3 23.56 -29.89 15.65
CA THR A 3 22.49 -29.27 14.85
C THR A 3 21.24 -29.11 15.72
N SER A 4 21.03 -27.93 16.29
CA SER A 4 19.70 -27.52 16.76
C SER A 4 19.02 -26.77 15.62
N ILE A 5 17.95 -27.35 15.08
CA ILE A 5 17.05 -26.68 14.14
C ILE A 5 16.04 -25.89 14.99
N PRO A 6 15.92 -24.55 14.81
CA PRO A 6 14.84 -23.81 15.46
C PRO A 6 13.51 -24.16 14.77
N LEU A 7 12.62 -24.83 15.51
CA LEU A 7 11.23 -25.07 15.14
C LEU A 7 10.44 -23.75 15.27
N GLY A 8 10.67 -22.83 14.34
CA GLY A 8 9.89 -21.61 14.21
C GLY A 8 9.36 -21.50 12.78
N SER A 9 8.06 -21.80 12.62
CA SER A 9 7.25 -21.61 11.41
C SER A 9 7.41 -22.67 10.30
N ILE A 10 6.70 -23.79 10.48
CA ILE A 10 6.15 -24.55 9.36
C ILE A 10 4.82 -23.87 9.01
N THR A 11 4.74 -23.16 7.89
CA THR A 11 3.49 -22.64 7.35
C THR A 11 2.67 -23.79 6.76
N LEU A 12 1.53 -24.12 7.39
CA LEU A 12 0.59 -25.12 6.87
C LEU A 12 -0.23 -24.55 5.69
N PRO A 13 -0.46 -25.32 4.61
CA PRO A 13 -1.35 -24.91 3.54
C PRO A 13 -2.80 -24.82 4.05
N GLY A 14 -3.40 -23.62 4.00
CA GLY A 14 -4.80 -23.40 4.38
C GLY A 14 -5.06 -22.25 5.36
N HIS A 15 -4.04 -21.53 5.82
CA HIS A 15 -4.26 -20.27 6.53
C HIS A 15 -4.62 -19.18 5.52
N ARG A 16 -5.92 -18.90 5.41
CA ARG A 16 -6.39 -17.63 4.86
C ARG A 16 -5.71 -16.52 5.65
N ALA A 17 -5.00 -15.65 4.95
CA ALA A 17 -4.47 -14.41 5.51
C ALA A 17 -5.57 -13.76 6.38
N PRO A 18 -5.24 -13.28 7.60
CA PRO A 18 -6.21 -12.55 8.40
C PRO A 18 -6.86 -11.47 7.53
N ALA A 19 -8.16 -11.24 7.70
CA ALA A 19 -8.79 -10.12 7.01
C ALA A 19 -7.99 -8.86 7.37
N ALA A 20 -7.55 -8.10 6.36
CA ALA A 20 -6.71 -6.93 6.55
C ALA A 20 -7.27 -6.05 7.68
N GLY A 21 -6.48 -5.87 8.73
CA GLY A 21 -6.85 -5.19 9.96
C GLY A 21 -5.59 -4.83 10.73
N PHE A 22 -5.72 -4.06 11.81
CA PHE A 22 -4.57 -3.52 12.55
C PHE A 22 -3.63 -4.60 13.14
N GLU A 23 -4.12 -5.83 13.32
CA GLU A 23 -3.32 -6.99 13.74
C GLU A 23 -2.40 -7.54 12.63
N ALA A 24 -2.58 -7.10 11.38
CA ALA A 24 -1.80 -7.46 10.21
C ALA A 24 -1.39 -6.19 9.42
N PRO A 25 -0.53 -5.32 10.00
CA PRO A 25 -0.26 -3.99 9.48
C PRO A 25 0.35 -3.99 8.07
N PHE A 26 1.21 -4.96 7.75
CA PHE A 26 1.79 -5.07 6.40
C PHE A 26 0.80 -5.53 5.34
N GLU A 27 -0.18 -6.38 5.70
CA GLU A 27 -1.26 -6.75 4.78
C GLU A 27 -2.18 -5.55 4.53
N MET A 28 -2.42 -4.72 5.56
CA MET A 28 -3.14 -3.46 5.43
C MET A 28 -2.41 -2.47 4.52
N LEU A 29 -1.09 -2.28 4.68
CA LEU A 29 -0.27 -1.45 3.79
C LEU A 29 -0.30 -1.98 2.35
N GLY A 30 -0.22 -3.31 2.16
CA GLY A 30 -0.38 -3.94 0.84
C GLY A 30 -1.73 -3.63 0.19
N ALA A 31 -2.83 -3.72 0.94
CA ALA A 31 -4.16 -3.37 0.45
C ALA A 31 -4.30 -1.87 0.13
N CYS A 32 -3.60 -1.00 0.87
CA CYS A 32 -3.47 0.42 0.54
C CYS A 32 -2.75 0.60 -0.81
N HIS A 33 -1.64 -0.10 -1.06
CA HIS A 33 -0.92 -0.03 -2.34
C HIS A 33 -1.78 -0.49 -3.52
N GLU A 34 -2.51 -1.59 -3.41
CA GLU A 34 -3.44 -2.01 -4.47
C GLU A 34 -4.50 -0.93 -4.76
N ARG A 35 -4.91 -0.18 -3.74
CA ARG A 35 -5.84 0.94 -3.91
C ARG A 35 -5.18 2.12 -4.62
N VAL A 36 -3.93 2.46 -4.30
CA VAL A 36 -3.13 3.46 -5.03
C VAL A 36 -3.11 3.11 -6.52
N GLU A 37 -2.75 1.87 -6.86
CA GLU A 37 -2.68 1.41 -8.26
C GLU A 37 -4.01 1.55 -8.99
N ARG A 38 -5.12 1.17 -8.34
CA ARG A 38 -6.46 1.32 -8.92
C ARG A 38 -6.82 2.79 -9.18
N MET A 39 -6.45 3.70 -8.29
CA MET A 39 -6.73 5.13 -8.44
C MET A 39 -5.87 5.76 -9.54
N LEU A 40 -4.60 5.38 -9.65
CA LEU A 40 -3.73 5.79 -10.76
C LEU A 40 -4.26 5.27 -12.10
N ALA A 41 -4.70 4.01 -12.17
CA ALA A 41 -5.32 3.45 -13.36
C ALA A 41 -6.67 4.13 -13.71
N LEU A 42 -7.43 4.57 -12.72
CA LEU A 42 -8.63 5.38 -12.94
C LEU A 42 -8.29 6.75 -13.51
N LEU A 43 -7.28 7.43 -12.95
CA LEU A 43 -6.81 8.73 -13.44
C LEU A 43 -6.33 8.65 -14.89
N ALA A 44 -5.57 7.60 -15.24
CA ALA A 44 -5.11 7.40 -16.62
C ALA A 44 -6.29 7.23 -17.60
N ARG A 45 -7.30 6.44 -17.24
CA ARG A 45 -8.51 6.25 -18.04
C ARG A 45 -9.35 7.52 -18.14
N LEU A 46 -9.42 8.29 -17.05
CA LEU A 46 -10.12 9.58 -17.01
C LEU A 46 -9.51 10.56 -18.01
N GLN A 47 -8.19 10.69 -18.02
CA GLN A 47 -7.48 11.55 -18.98
C GLN A 47 -7.80 11.16 -20.42
N GLN A 48 -7.76 9.86 -20.74
CA GLN A 48 -8.08 9.36 -22.07
C GLN A 48 -9.54 9.63 -22.47
N HIS A 49 -10.50 9.43 -21.56
CA HIS A 49 -11.92 9.67 -21.83
C HIS A 49 -12.21 11.13 -22.11
N VAL A 50 -11.65 12.04 -21.30
CA VAL A 50 -11.82 13.49 -21.50
C VAL A 50 -11.26 13.95 -22.84
N LEU A 51 -10.09 13.45 -23.24
CA LEU A 51 -9.49 13.77 -24.53
C LEU A 51 -10.33 13.24 -25.72
N ALA A 52 -10.93 12.06 -25.58
CA ALA A 52 -11.67 11.42 -26.66
C ALA A 52 -13.13 11.87 -26.78
N ARG A 53 -13.80 12.14 -25.65
CA ARG A 53 -15.25 12.33 -25.57
C ARG A 53 -15.66 13.64 -24.88
N GLY A 54 -14.72 14.35 -24.29
CA GLY A 54 -15.01 15.52 -23.47
C GLY A 54 -15.54 15.16 -22.10
N TRP A 55 -16.13 16.15 -21.44
CA TRP A 55 -16.67 16.03 -20.09
C TRP A 55 -18.07 15.41 -20.09
N ASP A 56 -18.33 14.55 -19.10
CA ASP A 56 -19.66 14.05 -18.73
C ASP A 56 -19.73 13.78 -17.21
N GLU A 57 -20.89 13.36 -16.70
CA GLU A 57 -21.05 13.10 -15.25
C GLU A 57 -20.17 11.94 -14.76
N SER A 58 -19.84 10.97 -15.62
CA SER A 58 -18.96 9.86 -15.25
C SER A 58 -17.52 10.35 -15.02
N VAL A 59 -17.05 11.29 -15.84
CA VAL A 59 -15.79 12.01 -15.65
C VAL A 59 -15.79 12.73 -14.31
N ALA A 60 -16.86 13.47 -14.01
CA ALA A 60 -16.97 14.22 -12.75
C ALA A 60 -16.92 13.27 -11.54
N SER A 61 -17.63 12.14 -11.59
CA SER A 61 -17.61 11.15 -10.51
C SER A 61 -16.24 10.50 -10.33
N ALA A 62 -15.62 10.04 -11.41
CA ALA A 62 -14.30 9.41 -11.35
C ALA A 62 -13.23 10.40 -10.84
N ALA A 63 -13.29 11.67 -11.25
CA ALA A 63 -12.40 12.71 -10.72
C ALA A 63 -12.56 12.88 -9.21
N ARG A 64 -13.80 12.94 -8.71
CA ARG A 64 -14.07 13.04 -7.26
C ARG A 64 -13.51 11.85 -6.49
N ASP A 65 -13.62 10.64 -7.02
CA ASP A 65 -13.10 9.44 -6.37
C ASP A 65 -11.57 9.46 -6.28
N VAL A 66 -10.89 9.82 -7.37
CA VAL A 66 -9.42 9.98 -7.40
C VAL A 66 -8.99 11.05 -6.40
N MET A 67 -9.59 12.24 -6.45
CA MET A 67 -9.26 13.33 -5.53
C MET A 67 -9.48 12.92 -4.07
N ARG A 68 -10.65 12.37 -3.74
CA ARG A 68 -10.96 11.92 -2.38
C ARG A 68 -9.94 10.93 -1.85
N TYR A 69 -9.47 10.00 -2.69
CA TYR A 69 -8.47 9.03 -2.26
C TYR A 69 -7.13 9.71 -1.93
N PHE A 70 -6.63 10.54 -2.83
CA PHE A 70 -5.33 11.20 -2.66
C PHE A 70 -5.36 12.36 -1.64
N ASP A 71 -6.52 12.95 -1.36
CA ASP A 71 -6.68 14.00 -0.35
C ASP A 71 -6.81 13.44 1.06
N LEU A 72 -7.34 12.22 1.23
CA LEU A 72 -7.68 11.66 2.54
C LEU A 72 -6.93 10.38 2.88
N ALA A 73 -6.98 9.36 2.01
CA ALA A 73 -6.46 8.04 2.34
C ALA A 73 -4.95 7.94 2.11
N ALA A 74 -4.42 8.54 1.03
CA ALA A 74 -3.00 8.51 0.76
C ALA A 74 -2.15 9.22 1.85
N PRO A 75 -2.55 10.39 2.39
CA PRO A 75 -1.81 11.02 3.49
C PRO A 75 -1.78 10.17 4.77
N LEU A 76 -2.89 9.49 5.09
CA LEU A 76 -2.93 8.58 6.25
C LEU A 76 -2.02 7.36 6.06
N HIS A 77 -1.96 6.83 4.84
CA HIS A 77 -1.03 5.76 4.51
C HIS A 77 0.44 6.21 4.64
N HIS A 78 0.79 7.41 4.17
CA HIS A 78 2.13 7.97 4.39
C HIS A 78 2.41 8.17 5.88
N GLU A 79 1.44 8.67 6.65
CA GLU A 79 1.57 8.83 8.09
C GLU A 79 1.87 7.49 8.79
N ASP A 80 1.21 6.40 8.40
CA ASP A 80 1.51 5.07 8.92
C ASP A 80 2.97 4.66 8.66
N GLU A 81 3.47 4.89 7.45
CA GLU A 81 4.84 4.56 7.09
C GLU A 81 5.87 5.45 7.80
N GLU A 82 5.65 6.76 7.80
CA GLU A 82 6.53 7.77 8.42
C GLU A 82 6.63 7.60 9.93
N ARG A 83 5.56 7.16 10.60
CA ARG A 83 5.55 6.95 12.05
C ARG A 83 6.05 5.58 12.46
N HIS A 84 5.74 4.54 11.69
CA HIS A 84 5.86 3.16 12.17
C HIS A 84 6.81 2.29 11.37
N VAL A 85 7.07 2.60 10.09
CA VAL A 85 7.90 1.79 9.20
C VAL A 85 9.30 2.40 9.02
N PHE A 86 9.39 3.67 8.63
CA PHE A 86 10.68 4.29 8.30
C PHE A 86 11.61 4.49 9.50
N PRO A 87 11.15 4.95 10.69
CA PRO A 87 12.04 5.18 11.82
C PRO A 87 12.86 3.95 12.27
N PRO A 88 12.26 2.74 12.47
CA PRO A 88 13.04 1.58 12.86
C PRO A 88 13.99 1.09 11.75
N LEU A 89 13.63 1.24 10.47
CA LEU A 89 14.51 0.90 9.35
C LEU A 89 15.72 1.83 9.27
N LEU A 90 15.52 3.13 9.50
CA LEU A 90 16.59 4.13 9.56
C LEU A 90 17.55 3.90 10.73
N ALA A 91 17.05 3.39 11.86
CA ALA A 91 17.82 3.10 13.06
C ALA A 91 18.58 1.75 13.00
N GLY A 92 18.24 0.87 12.05
CA GLY A 92 18.85 -0.45 11.91
C GLY A 92 20.22 -0.45 11.21
N ASP A 93 20.92 -1.58 11.30
CA ASP A 93 22.29 -1.72 10.75
C ASP A 93 22.32 -2.02 9.24
N ASP A 94 21.19 -2.38 8.63
CA ASP A 94 21.11 -2.72 7.21
C ASP A 94 21.23 -1.46 6.33
N ALA A 95 22.39 -1.30 5.71
CA ALA A 95 22.69 -0.17 4.85
C ALA A 95 21.81 -0.10 3.58
N VAL A 96 21.32 -1.25 3.08
CA VAL A 96 20.44 -1.30 1.91
C VAL A 96 19.06 -0.79 2.32
N LEU A 97 18.51 -1.29 3.42
CA LEU A 97 17.20 -0.84 3.90
C LEU A 97 17.20 0.65 4.24
N ARG A 98 18.25 1.14 4.92
CA ARG A 98 18.40 2.58 5.18
C ARG A 98 18.42 3.44 3.92
N ARG A 99 19.03 2.95 2.83
CA ARG A 99 19.07 3.67 1.55
C ARG A 99 17.70 3.74 0.87
N VAL A 100 16.87 2.71 1.03
CA VAL A 100 15.54 2.65 0.42
C VAL A 100 14.57 3.65 1.05
N VAL A 101 14.73 3.96 2.35
CA VAL A 101 13.82 4.82 3.11
C VAL A 101 14.39 6.21 3.42
N GLN A 102 15.54 6.58 2.83
CA GLN A 102 16.16 7.92 2.90
C GLN A 102 15.74 8.77 1.72
#